data_AF-A0AA38N220-F1
#
_entry.id   AF-A0AA38N220-F1
#
_cell.length_a   1.000
_cell.length_b   1.000
_cell.length_c   1.000
_cell.angle_alpha   90.00
_cell.angle_beta   90.00
_cell.angle_gamma   90.00
#
_symmetry.space_group_name_H-M   'P 1'
#
loop_
_entity.id
_entity.type
_entity.pdbx_description
1 polymer ?
#
loop_
_entity_poly.entity_id
_entity_poly.type
_entity_poly.pdbx_seq_one_letter_code
_entity_poly.pdbx_strand_id
1 'polypeptide(L)'
;GDVLAQTAQYHLDLSAPYPGEPMEQGDDHAYIGRFCVYRISNTHHVICDSHYYGSFEREEFVIPSAWLECANFCVVEWYAVKR
;
A
#
# COMPACT_ATOMS: atom_id res chain seq x y z
N GLY A 1 9.39 -3.02 15.77
CA GLY A 1 8.39 -2.92 14.69
C GLY A 1 8.64 -1.64 13.93
N ASP A 2 8.51 -1.65 12.61
CA ASP A 2 8.64 -0.44 11.80
C ASP A 2 7.30 0.29 11.75
N VAL A 3 7.13 1.28 12.63
CA VAL A 3 5.87 2.03 12.77
C VAL A 3 5.50 2.73 11.47
N LEU A 4 6.49 3.23 10.72
CA LEU A 4 6.26 3.92 9.45
C LEU A 4 5.63 2.98 8.42
N ALA A 5 6.17 1.77 8.33
CA ALA A 5 5.64 0.74 7.45
C ALA A 5 4.22 0.31 7.87
N GLN A 6 4.00 0.10 9.17
CA GLN A 6 2.68 -0.28 9.71
C GLN A 6 1.62 0.79 9.46
N THR A 7 1.96 2.07 9.66
CA THR A 7 1.05 3.19 9.38
C THR A 7 0.74 3.30 7.89
N ALA A 8 1.75 3.18 7.02
CA ALA A 8 1.52 3.19 5.58
C ALA A 8 0.60 2.03 5.15
N GLN A 9 0.87 0.81 5.64
CA GLN A 9 0.03 -0.36 5.38
C GLN A 9 -1.41 -0.13 5.80
N TYR A 10 -1.64 0.35 7.02
CA TYR A 10 -2.97 0.61 7.56
C TYR A 10 -3.78 1.58 6.69
N HIS A 11 -3.16 2.68 6.25
CA HIS A 11 -3.84 3.64 5.37
C HIS A 11 -4.12 3.06 3.98
N LEU A 12 -3.21 2.23 3.45
CA LEU A 12 -3.40 1.58 2.16
C LEU A 12 -4.56 0.58 2.19
N ASP A 13 -4.61 -0.27 3.23
CA ASP A 13 -5.67 -1.25 3.46
C ASP A 13 -7.03 -0.55 3.61
N LEU A 14 -7.11 0.51 4.41
CA LEU A 14 -8.35 1.25 4.64
C LEU A 14 -8.90 2.00 3.42
N SER A 15 -8.03 2.32 2.46
CA SER A 15 -8.41 3.11 1.29
C SER A 15 -8.80 2.24 0.10
N ALA A 16 -8.62 0.92 0.22
CA ALA A 16 -9.17 -0.02 -0.74
C ALA A 16 -10.70 -0.09 -0.60
N PRO A 17 -11.45 -0.33 -1.69
CA PRO A 17 -10.96 -0.55 -3.05
C PRO A 17 -10.49 0.73 -3.72
N TYR A 18 -9.45 0.62 -4.52
CA TYR A 18 -8.90 1.72 -5.30
C TYR A 18 -9.68 1.91 -6.63
N PRO A 19 -9.65 3.11 -7.26
CA PRO A 19 -10.44 3.40 -8.45
C PRO A 19 -10.24 2.40 -9.59
N GLY A 20 -11.32 1.72 -10.01
CA GLY A 20 -11.28 0.69 -11.06
C GLY A 20 -11.32 -0.75 -10.52
N GLU A 21 -11.25 -0.94 -9.21
CA GLU A 21 -11.43 -2.25 -8.59
C GLU A 21 -12.91 -2.56 -8.35
N PRO A 22 -13.30 -3.84 -8.43
CA PRO A 22 -14.63 -4.25 -8.02
C PRO A 22 -14.79 -4.02 -6.51
N MET A 23 -15.88 -3.36 -6.11
CA MET A 23 -16.30 -3.37 -4.71
C MET A 23 -16.73 -4.79 -4.35
N GLU A 24 -16.02 -5.42 -3.41
CA GLU A 24 -16.48 -6.67 -2.84
C GLU A 24 -17.76 -6.41 -2.02
N GLN A 25 -18.86 -7.08 -2.38
CA GLN A 25 -20.12 -6.95 -1.67
C GLN A 25 -20.04 -7.73 -0.34
N GLY A 26 -20.06 -7.04 0.79
CA GLY A 26 -20.48 -7.63 2.07
C GLY A 26 -19.53 -7.54 3.26
N ASP A 27 -18.35 -6.94 3.13
CA ASP A 27 -17.49 -6.68 4.30
C ASP A 27 -16.64 -5.42 4.08
N ASP A 28 -16.86 -4.39 4.91
CA ASP A 28 -16.06 -3.15 4.90
C ASP A 28 -14.58 -3.41 5.24
N HIS A 29 -14.25 -4.63 5.70
CA HIS A 29 -12.92 -5.08 6.04
C HIS A 29 -12.30 -6.08 5.06
N ALA A 30 -12.94 -6.36 3.92
CA ALA A 30 -12.46 -7.34 2.94
C ALA A 30 -11.00 -7.11 2.50
N TYR A 31 -10.53 -5.86 2.57
CA TYR A 31 -9.19 -5.46 2.14
C TYR A 31 -8.16 -5.30 3.26
N ILE A 32 -8.54 -5.55 4.53
CA ILE A 32 -7.56 -5.52 5.64
C ILE A 32 -6.55 -6.65 5.46
N GLY A 33 -5.25 -6.29 5.44
CA GLY A 33 -4.17 -7.24 5.21
C GLY A 33 -3.86 -7.49 3.74
N ARG A 34 -4.43 -6.72 2.81
CA ARG A 34 -4.08 -6.76 1.39
C ARG A 34 -2.64 -6.32 1.16
N PHE A 35 -2.24 -5.23 1.82
CA PHE A 35 -0.91 -4.66 1.66
C PHE A 35 0.06 -5.24 2.69
N CYS A 36 1.31 -5.42 2.26
CA CYS A 36 2.44 -5.65 3.16
C CYS A 36 3.48 -4.57 2.90
N VAL A 37 3.81 -3.79 3.92
CA VAL A 37 4.85 -2.75 3.81
C VAL A 37 6.02 -3.11 4.72
N TYR A 38 7.22 -3.10 4.18
CA TYR A 38 8.43 -3.35 4.95
C TYR A 38 9.62 -2.56 4.43
N ARG A 39 10.56 -2.31 5.35
CA ARG A 39 11.80 -1.60 5.05
C ARG A 39 12.81 -2.54 4.43
N ILE A 40 13.40 -2.14 3.31
CA ILE A 40 14.49 -2.88 2.67
C ILE A 40 15.86 -2.24 2.90
N SER A 41 15.89 -0.96 3.27
CA SER A 41 17.12 -0.24 3.63
C SER A 41 16.80 0.97 4.51
N ASN A 42 17.83 1.69 4.96
CA ASN A 42 17.63 2.92 5.75
C ASN A 42 16.94 4.05 4.96
N THR A 43 16.80 3.92 3.64
CA THR A 43 16.27 4.96 2.76
C THR A 43 15.05 4.53 1.95
N HIS A 44 14.68 3.25 1.99
CA HIS A 44 13.59 2.71 1.16
C HIS A 44 12.73 1.68 1.89
N HIS A 45 11.45 1.73 1.53
CA HIS A 45 10.42 0.73 1.83
C HIS A 45 9.93 0.09 0.53
N VAL A 46 9.35 -1.10 0.66
CA VAL A 46 8.59 -1.78 -0.38
C VAL A 46 7.15 -1.88 0.09
N ILE A 47 6.23 -1.58 -0.82
CA ILE A 47 4.79 -1.85 -0.68
C ILE A 47 4.49 -3.02 -1.60
N CYS A 48 4.04 -4.13 -1.01
CA CYS A 48 3.54 -5.29 -1.73
C CYS A 48 2.02 -5.28 -1.72
N ASP A 49 1.41 -5.60 -2.85
CA ASP A 49 -0.03 -5.69 -3.00
C ASP A 49 -0.45 -7.10 -3.42
N SER A 50 -1.07 -7.82 -2.48
CA SER A 50 -1.53 -9.19 -2.71
C SER A 50 -2.70 -9.31 -3.69
N HIS A 51 -3.38 -8.21 -4.03
CA HIS A 51 -4.43 -8.21 -5.06
C HIS A 51 -3.88 -8.65 -6.42
N TYR A 52 -2.62 -8.33 -6.69
CA TYR A 52 -1.94 -8.68 -7.94
C TYR A 52 -1.20 -10.01 -7.87
N TYR A 53 -1.28 -10.75 -6.74
CA TYR A 53 -0.51 -11.98 -6.54
C TYR A 53 -0.83 -13.04 -7.61
N GLY A 54 0.18 -13.40 -8.40
CA GLY A 54 0.03 -14.36 -9.50
C GLY A 54 -0.52 -13.75 -10.80
N SER A 55 -0.61 -12.42 -10.87
CA SER A 55 -0.90 -11.69 -12.11
C SER A 55 0.39 -11.35 -12.87
N PHE A 56 0.27 -10.83 -14.09
CA PHE A 56 1.41 -10.27 -14.83
C PHE A 56 1.74 -8.83 -14.41
N GLU A 57 0.94 -8.24 -13.53
CA GLU A 57 1.08 -6.84 -13.10
C GLU A 57 2.10 -6.72 -11.97
N ARG A 58 2.53 -5.48 -11.70
CA ARG A 58 3.58 -5.23 -10.71
C ARG A 58 2.98 -5.32 -9.29
N GLU A 59 3.41 -6.34 -8.56
CA GLU A 59 3.00 -6.58 -7.17
C GLU A 59 3.79 -5.75 -6.14
N GLU A 60 4.98 -5.24 -6.52
CA GLU A 60 5.91 -4.55 -5.61
C GLU A 60 6.24 -3.12 -6.04
N PHE A 61 6.12 -2.18 -5.11
CA PHE A 61 6.38 -0.77 -5.32
C PHE A 61 7.44 -0.28 -4.33
N VAL A 62 8.62 0.08 -4.85
CA VAL A 62 9.69 0.69 -4.05
C VAL A 62 9.39 2.17 -3.84
N ILE A 63 9.46 2.62 -2.59
CA ILE A 63 9.20 4.00 -2.20
C ILE A 63 10.31 4.51 -1.24
N PRO A 64 10.80 5.76 -1.40
CA PRO A 64 11.72 6.35 -0.45
C PRO A 64 11.09 6.51 0.94
N SER A 65 11.80 6.12 1.99
CA SER A 65 11.32 6.25 3.38
C SER A 65 11.00 7.71 3.74
N ALA A 66 11.81 8.65 3.23
CA ALA A 66 11.61 10.09 3.43
C ALA A 66 10.25 10.60 2.90
N TRP A 67 9.62 9.91 1.94
CA TRP A 67 8.29 10.27 1.48
C TRP A 67 7.23 9.85 2.48
N LEU A 68 7.33 8.63 3.01
CA LEU A 68 6.42 8.16 4.06
C LEU A 68 6.51 9.00 5.34
N GLU A 69 7.68 9.59 5.62
CA GLU A 69 7.90 10.50 6.76
C GLU A 69 7.35 11.92 6.52
N CYS A 70 7.07 12.28 5.27
CA CYS A 70 6.64 13.62 4.90
C CYS A 70 5.14 13.80 5.17
N ALA A 71 4.78 14.71 6.07
CA ALA A 71 3.39 14.97 6.43
C ALA A 71 2.48 15.40 5.26
N ASN A 72 3.07 15.96 4.19
CA ASN A 72 2.32 16.39 3.00
C ASN A 72 2.26 15.32 1.90
N PHE A 73 2.85 14.14 2.13
CA PHE A 73 2.83 13.05 1.18
C PHE A 73 1.68 12.09 1.51
N CYS A 74 0.74 11.94 0.58
CA CYS A 74 -0.35 10.98 0.70
C CYS A 74 0.03 9.67 -0.02
N VAL A 75 0.39 8.64 0.75
CA VAL A 75 0.78 7.32 0.20
C VAL A 75 -0.35 6.66 -0.60
N VAL A 76 -1.60 6.90 -0.19
CA VAL A 76 -2.80 6.36 -0.83
C VAL A 76 -2.99 6.96 -2.22
N GLU A 77 -2.97 8.29 -2.34
CA GLU A 77 -3.09 8.96 -3.64
C GLU A 77 -1.93 8.62 -4.57
N TRP A 78 -0.70 8.59 -4.03
CA TRP A 78 0.46 8.18 -4.79
C TRP A 78 0.32 6.76 -5.33
N TYR A 79 -0.10 5.81 -4.50
CA TYR A 79 -0.28 4.41 -4.89
C TYR A 79 -1.40 4.27 -5.94
N ALA A 80 -2.52 4.97 -5.75
CA ALA A 80 -3.66 4.97 -6.68
C ALA A 80 -3.27 5.39 -8.12
N VAL A 81 -2.29 6.29 -8.26
CA VAL A 81 -1.77 6.77 -9.55
C VAL A 81 -0.63 5.89 -10.09
N LYS A 82 0.14 5.25 -9.21
CA LYS A 82 1.35 4.49 -9.56
C LYS A 82 1.05 3.08 -10.08
N ARG A 83 -0.01 2.46 -9.55
CA ARG A 83 -0.41 1.06 -9.82
C ARG A 83 -0.71 0.82 -11.29
#